data_AF-A0A2H1VDK6-F1
#
_entry.id   AF-A0A2H1VDK6-F1
#
_cell.length_a   1.000
_cell.length_b   1.000
_cell.length_c   1.000
_cell.angle_alpha   90.00
_cell.angle_beta   90.00
_cell.angle_gamma   90.00
#
_symmetry.space_group_name_H-M   'P 1'
#
loop_
_entity.id
_entity.type
_entity.pdbx_description
1 polymer ?
#
loop_
_entity_poly.entity_id
_entity_poly.type
_entity_poly.pdbx_seq_one_letter_code
_entity_poly.pdbx_strand_id
1 'polypeptide(L)'
;GAESNITYLGNIQRGRDNEDYIVIGPERIAIRNRRIPSYFLQPNSEDAYTIDEALQKKPSILDHISNEITAAIMHSVVDNFRLFSMNVPIRYYYKYYNEK
;
A
#
# COMPACT_ATOMS: atom_id res chain seq x y z
N GLY A 1 -4.22 -16.89 9.78
CA GLY A 1 -3.34 -16.22 8.81
C GLY A 1 -3.70 -14.76 8.78
N ALA A 2 -2.73 -13.85 8.82
CA ALA A 2 -3.00 -12.44 8.59
C ALA A 2 -3.22 -12.26 7.08
N GLU A 3 -4.44 -11.92 6.68
CA GLU A 3 -4.70 -11.46 5.32
C GLU A 3 -4.04 -10.08 5.18
N SER A 4 -2.88 -10.03 4.54
CA SER A 4 -2.29 -8.77 4.11
C SER A 4 -3.12 -8.22 2.96
N ASN A 5 -3.48 -6.93 3.02
CA ASN A 5 -4.18 -6.23 1.94
C ASN A 5 -3.27 -6.02 0.70
N ILE A 6 -2.02 -6.44 0.78
CA ILE A 6 -1.02 -6.35 -0.30
C ILE A 6 -0.45 -7.74 -0.53
N THR A 7 -0.46 -8.17 -1.79
CA THR A 7 0.18 -9.41 -2.24
C THR A 7 1.14 -9.09 -3.38
N TYR A 8 2.33 -9.68 -3.36
CA TYR A 8 3.32 -9.52 -4.42
C TYR A 8 4.07 -10.84 -4.59
N LEU A 9 4.59 -11.09 -5.80
CA LEU A 9 5.49 -12.21 -6.04
C LEU A 9 6.91 -11.77 -5.70
N GLY A 10 7.59 -12.52 -4.83
CA GLY A 10 9.00 -12.31 -4.52
C GLY A 10 9.85 -13.45 -5.08
N ASN A 11 10.91 -13.13 -5.81
CA ASN A 11 11.88 -14.11 -6.30
C ASN A 11 13.25 -13.85 -5.68
N ILE A 12 13.97 -14.89 -5.30
CA ILE A 12 15.37 -14.75 -4.87
C ILE A 12 16.26 -14.68 -6.10
N GLN A 13 17.13 -13.68 -6.17
CA GLN A 13 18.12 -13.54 -7.23
C GLN A 13 19.50 -13.29 -6.64
N ARG A 14 20.50 -13.98 -7.19
CA ARG A 14 21.91 -13.77 -6.82
C ARG A 14 22.44 -12.51 -7.52
N GLY A 15 22.98 -11.58 -6.74
CA GLY A 15 23.62 -10.36 -7.21
C GLY A 15 25.03 -10.57 -7.76
N ARG A 16 25.63 -9.49 -8.28
CA ARG A 16 27.02 -9.50 -8.82
C ARG A 16 28.08 -9.65 -7.74
N ASP A 17 27.74 -9.34 -6.50
CA ASP A 17 28.57 -9.43 -5.30
C ASP A 17 28.49 -10.80 -4.62
N ASN A 18 27.87 -11.80 -5.27
CA ASN A 18 27.58 -13.12 -4.74
C ASN A 18 26.65 -13.14 -3.51
N GLU A 19 25.94 -12.05 -3.23
CA GLU A 19 24.87 -12.04 -2.23
C GLU A 19 23.50 -12.37 -2.86
N ASP A 20 22.56 -12.84 -2.06
CA ASP A 20 21.19 -13.10 -2.52
C ASP A 20 20.27 -11.94 -2.13
N TYR A 21 19.36 -11.57 -3.04
CA TYR A 21 18.42 -10.45 -2.93
C TYR A 21 17.00 -10.91 -3.22
N ILE A 22 16.01 -10.31 -2.55
CA ILE A 22 14.60 -10.52 -2.91
C ILE A 22 14.22 -9.48 -3.96
N VAL A 23 13.80 -9.95 -5.12
CA VAL A 23 13.22 -9.13 -6.17
C VAL A 23 11.70 -9.20 -6.04
N ILE A 24 11.13 -8.08 -5.60
CA ILE A 24 9.68 -7.91 -5.46
C ILE A 24 9.10 -7.52 -6.83
N GLY A 25 8.28 -8.40 -7.39
CA GLY A 25 7.53 -8.15 -8.62
C GLY A 25 6.35 -7.20 -8.42
N PRO A 26 5.45 -7.12 -9.41
CA PRO A 26 4.24 -6.30 -9.33
C PRO A 26 3.34 -6.76 -8.17
N GLU A 27 2.82 -5.79 -7.43
CA GLU A 27 1.87 -5.99 -6.35
C GLU A 27 0.41 -5.98 -6.81
N ARG A 28 -0.44 -6.61 -6.01
CA ARG A 28 -1.89 -6.52 -6.07
C ARG A 28 -2.39 -6.05 -4.71
N ILE A 29 -3.19 -4.99 -4.74
CA ILE A 29 -3.76 -4.36 -3.55
C ILE A 29 -5.25 -4.68 -3.48
N ALA A 30 -5.68 -5.25 -2.37
CA ALA A 30 -7.07 -5.52 -2.07
C ALA A 30 -7.51 -4.64 -0.90
N ILE A 31 -8.19 -3.54 -1.22
CA ILE A 31 -8.62 -2.55 -0.23
C ILE A 31 -9.90 -3.03 0.44
N ARG A 32 -9.92 -2.97 1.77
CA ARG A 32 -11.04 -3.43 2.59
C ARG A 32 -11.37 -2.38 3.64
N ASN A 33 -12.22 -1.42 3.29
CA ASN A 33 -12.72 -0.43 4.23
C ASN A 33 -13.76 -1.07 5.15
N ARG A 34 -13.49 -1.06 6.46
CA ARG A 34 -14.43 -1.59 7.47
C ARG A 34 -15.41 -0.53 7.98
N ARG A 35 -15.18 0.74 7.66
CA ARG A 35 -15.96 1.89 8.13
C ARG A 35 -16.03 2.94 7.02
N ILE A 36 -17.12 3.70 7.01
CA ILE A 36 -17.27 4.87 6.13
C ILE A 36 -16.23 5.92 6.57
N PRO A 37 -15.45 6.50 5.64
CA PRO A 37 -14.48 7.54 5.96
C PRO A 37 -15.16 8.80 6.52
N SER A 38 -14.56 9.40 7.54
CA SER A 38 -14.91 10.75 7.99
C SER A 38 -14.17 11.79 7.17
N TYR A 39 -14.78 12.94 6.91
CA TYR A 39 -14.17 14.05 6.19
C TYR A 39 -14.39 15.38 6.92
N PHE A 40 -13.57 16.37 6.58
CA PHE A 40 -13.70 17.75 7.04
C PHE A 40 -13.62 18.67 5.82
N LEU A 41 -14.53 19.64 5.76
CA LEU A 41 -14.52 20.69 4.74
C LEU A 41 -14.22 22.03 5.42
N GLN A 42 -13.42 22.85 4.74
CA GLN A 42 -13.11 24.19 5.25
C GLN A 42 -14.41 25.01 5.32
N PRO A 43 -14.73 25.60 6.49
CA PRO A 43 -16.00 26.30 6.67
C PRO A 43 -16.05 27.62 5.88
N ASN A 44 -17.27 28.15 5.71
CA ASN A 44 -17.57 29.48 5.16
C ASN A 44 -17.25 29.66 3.67
N SER A 45 -17.36 28.61 2.85
CA SER A 45 -17.40 28.73 1.39
C SER A 45 -18.67 28.09 0.82
N GLU A 46 -19.22 28.69 -0.23
CA GLU A 46 -20.35 28.14 -0.99
C GLU A 46 -20.00 26.77 -1.60
N ASP A 47 -18.75 26.61 -2.03
CA ASP A 47 -18.19 25.35 -2.51
C ASP A 47 -18.24 24.26 -1.44
N ALA A 48 -17.85 24.56 -0.19
CA ALA A 48 -17.90 23.58 0.89
C ALA A 48 -19.33 23.09 1.17
N TYR A 49 -20.33 23.97 1.09
CA TYR A 49 -21.73 23.56 1.24
C TYR A 49 -22.17 22.63 0.10
N THR A 50 -21.82 22.98 -1.13
CA THR A 50 -22.15 22.18 -2.32
C THR A 50 -21.47 20.81 -2.27
N ILE A 51 -20.20 20.77 -1.87
CA ILE A 51 -19.43 19.53 -1.70
C ILE A 51 -20.05 18.68 -0.58
N ASP A 52 -20.40 19.26 0.56
CA ASP A 52 -21.03 18.52 1.67
C ASP A 52 -22.33 17.86 1.23
N GLU A 53 -23.20 18.60 0.55
CA GLU A 53 -24.47 18.09 0.05
C GLU A 53 -24.25 16.92 -0.93
N ALA A 54 -23.26 17.03 -1.82
CA ALA A 54 -22.92 15.98 -2.78
C ALA A 54 -22.37 14.71 -2.09
N LEU A 55 -21.49 14.87 -1.10
CA LEU A 55 -20.90 13.76 -0.34
C LEU A 55 -21.94 13.04 0.54
N GLN A 56 -22.88 13.78 1.12
CA GLN A 56 -24.02 13.22 1.87
C GLN A 56 -24.97 12.45 0.96
N LYS A 57 -25.27 12.97 -0.23
CA LYS A 57 -26.14 12.29 -1.21
C LYS A 57 -25.50 11.03 -1.79
N LYS A 58 -24.16 11.01 -1.94
CA LYS A 58 -23.43 9.89 -2.55
C LYS A 58 -22.19 9.50 -1.73
N PRO A 59 -22.37 8.76 -0.62
CA PRO A 59 -21.26 8.29 0.22
C PRO A 59 -20.22 7.43 -0.50
N SER A 60 -20.57 6.82 -1.65
CA SER A 60 -19.62 6.06 -2.46
C SER A 60 -18.49 6.91 -3.05
N ILE A 61 -18.68 8.22 -3.17
CA ILE A 61 -17.59 9.14 -3.56
C ILE A 61 -16.51 9.14 -2.48
N LEU A 62 -16.89 9.24 -1.20
CA LEU A 62 -15.95 9.20 -0.07
C LEU A 62 -15.22 7.87 0.00
N ASP A 63 -15.94 6.76 -0.16
CA ASP A 63 -15.33 5.43 -0.16
C ASP A 63 -14.33 5.26 -1.30
N HIS A 64 -14.68 5.73 -2.51
CA HIS A 64 -13.76 5.68 -3.65
C HIS A 64 -12.51 6.54 -3.42
N ILE A 65 -12.65 7.78 -2.94
CA ILE A 65 -11.49 8.64 -2.63
C ILE A 65 -10.60 7.98 -1.57
N SER A 66 -11.18 7.42 -0.52
CA SER A 66 -10.44 6.70 0.52
C SER A 66 -9.71 5.47 -0.04
N ASN A 67 -10.34 4.75 -0.97
CA ASN A 67 -9.72 3.63 -1.67
C ASN A 67 -8.52 4.09 -2.50
N GLU A 68 -8.66 5.15 -3.31
CA GLU A 68 -7.55 5.67 -4.12
C GLU A 68 -6.37 6.15 -3.26
N ILE A 69 -6.63 6.88 -2.17
CA ILE A 69 -5.59 7.30 -1.23
C ILE A 69 -4.88 6.09 -0.62
N THR A 70 -5.65 5.10 -0.19
CA THR A 70 -5.11 3.87 0.41
C THR A 70 -4.26 3.11 -0.60
N ALA A 71 -4.73 2.96 -1.84
CA ALA A 71 -3.99 2.34 -2.93
C ALA A 71 -2.64 3.03 -3.14
N ALA A 72 -2.65 4.36 -3.29
CA ALA A 72 -1.45 5.15 -3.54
C ALA A 72 -0.39 5.02 -2.44
N ILE A 73 -0.83 5.04 -1.18
CA ILE A 73 0.07 4.82 -0.03
C ILE A 73 0.62 3.39 -0.06
N MET A 74 -0.22 2.40 -0.30
CA MET A 74 0.20 1.00 -0.34
C MET A 74 1.21 0.72 -1.48
N HIS A 75 1.00 1.31 -2.66
CA HIS A 75 1.97 1.29 -3.76
C HIS A 75 3.32 1.88 -3.30
N SER A 76 3.30 3.07 -2.68
CA SER A 76 4.51 3.73 -2.19
C SER A 76 5.26 2.89 -1.15
N VAL A 77 4.54 2.20 -0.27
CA VAL A 77 5.13 1.29 0.72
C VAL A 77 5.82 0.11 0.02
N VAL A 78 5.18 -0.52 -0.96
CA VAL A 78 5.79 -1.62 -1.73
C VAL A 78 7.01 -1.16 -2.51
N ASP A 79 6.96 0.02 -3.12
CA ASP A 79 8.10 0.59 -3.85
C ASP A 79 9.31 0.79 -2.93
N ASN A 80 9.10 1.30 -1.72
CA ASN A 80 10.15 1.42 -0.72
C ASN A 80 10.71 0.05 -0.30
N PHE A 81 9.85 -0.95 -0.10
CA PHE A 81 10.30 -2.32 0.16
C PHE A 81 11.08 -2.92 -1.02
N ARG A 82 10.68 -2.63 -2.26
CA ARG A 82 11.38 -3.06 -3.47
C ARG A 82 12.77 -2.45 -3.52
N LEU A 83 12.90 -1.14 -3.29
CA LEU A 83 14.18 -0.45 -3.19
C LEU A 83 15.06 -1.02 -2.07
N PHE A 84 14.49 -1.27 -0.90
CA PHE A 84 15.22 -1.87 0.22
C PHE A 84 15.74 -3.27 -0.13
N SER A 85 14.87 -4.16 -0.60
CA SER A 85 15.19 -5.56 -0.88
C SER A 85 16.13 -5.78 -2.06
N MET A 86 16.22 -4.81 -2.98
CA MET A 86 17.21 -4.80 -4.06
C MET A 86 18.60 -4.30 -3.62
N ASN A 87 18.69 -3.56 -2.51
CA ASN A 87 19.95 -2.97 -2.03
C ASN A 87 20.53 -3.68 -0.80
N VAL A 88 19.68 -4.34 0.00
CA VAL A 88 20.09 -5.04 1.21
C VAL A 88 20.05 -6.56 0.96
N PRO A 89 21.17 -7.28 1.18
CA PRO A 89 21.19 -8.73 1.09
C PRO A 89 20.19 -9.41 2.04
N ILE A 90 19.56 -10.48 1.56
CA ILE A 90 18.53 -11.25 2.27
C ILE A 90 18.98 -11.68 3.67
N ARG A 91 20.26 -12.07 3.83
CA ARG A 91 20.83 -12.55 5.10
C ARG A 91 20.62 -11.62 6.29
N TYR A 92 20.41 -10.32 6.05
CA TYR A 92 20.26 -9.34 7.11
C TYR A 92 18.84 -9.27 7.70
N TYR A 93 17.83 -9.77 6.99
CA TYR A 93 16.42 -9.61 7.40
C TYR A 93 15.54 -10.83 7.14
N TYR A 94 16.08 -11.89 6.53
CA TYR A 94 15.37 -13.14 6.31
C TYR A 94 16.28 -14.30 6.73
N LYS A 95 15.76 -15.18 7.59
CA LYS A 95 16.47 -16.41 7.96
C LYS A 95 16.23 -17.47 6.90
N TYR A 96 17.31 -18.05 6.39
CA TYR A 96 17.16 -19.20 5.52
C TYR A 96 16.68 -20.39 6.36
N TYR A 97 15.78 -21.19 5.79
CA TYR A 97 15.24 -22.38 6.47
C TYR A 97 16.33 -23.40 6.87
N ASN A 98 17.53 -23.27 6.30
CA ASN A 98 18.69 -24.13 6.53
C ASN A 98 19.77 -23.52 7.44
N GLU A 99 19.58 -22.31 7.97
CA GLU A 99 20.47 -21.76 9.00
C GLU A 99 20.09 -22.37 10.36
N LYS A 100 20.95 -23.27 10.86
CA LYS A 100 20.88 -23.83 12.22
C LYS A 100 21.35 -22.83 13.27
#